data_AF-A0AAV9WZN2-F1
#
_entry.id   AF-A0AAV9WZN2-F1
#
_cell.length_a   1.000
_cell.length_b   1.000
_cell.length_c   1.000
_cell.angle_alpha   90.00
_cell.angle_beta   90.00
_cell.angle_gamma   90.00
#
_symmetry.space_group_name_H-M   'P 1'
#
loop_
_entity.id
_entity.type
_entity.pdbx_description
1 polymer ?
#
loop_
_entity_poly.entity_id
_entity_poly.type
_entity_poly.pdbx_seq_one_letter_code
_entity_poly.pdbx_strand_id
1 'polypeptide(L)'
;MNAGIYSRHDLATLEAKFEEIDRIIEQGEETYSPMWIDFFKFQLENCRQSLVTVTRNLDGLSHYLDPVYEKLVSLIRQITAVGSRPKVVFSEIKELQDKISEVESTRVNGSFLAPDGSIPKGQEFVNELLGKCKFIADSIVNKSLQVDPVFHEIHGQLVGIKGRLEQLQLTQVWSRETDLFDLLQHLRLIDSHRVNDRFVDPNDSNISPEDGQKFLLYLLRKSYALIYELLYTSKPISESLQPIFNQLSTLKKCLLEVQRSGGISSPRELFPFSIKLASIDNLRKDGKFYVGNEIPEGQGAVNGLLEECYEICHELRCQTEEG
;
A
#
# COMPACT_ATOMS: atom_id res chain seq x y z
N MET A 1 16.14 1.29 -20.90
CA MET A 1 16.06 -0.10 -20.40
C MET A 1 15.41 -0.10 -19.01
N ASN A 2 14.22 -0.69 -18.89
CA ASN A 2 13.43 -0.82 -17.65
C ASN A 2 13.92 -1.96 -16.75
N ALA A 3 15.22 -2.25 -16.72
CA ALA A 3 15.79 -3.25 -15.84
C ALA A 3 15.75 -2.74 -14.38
N GLY A 4 15.10 -3.50 -13.48
CA GLY A 4 15.11 -3.26 -12.04
C GLY A 4 13.78 -2.94 -11.36
N ILE A 5 12.66 -2.98 -12.07
CA ILE A 5 11.35 -2.65 -11.45
C ILE A 5 10.60 -3.89 -11.01
N TYR A 6 10.60 -4.98 -11.80
CA TYR A 6 9.84 -6.21 -11.53
C TYR A 6 10.74 -7.44 -11.65
N SER A 7 10.55 -8.42 -10.76
CA SER A 7 11.10 -9.77 -10.87
C SER A 7 10.12 -10.73 -11.54
N ARG A 8 10.57 -11.93 -11.91
CA ARG A 8 9.67 -13.00 -12.38
C ARG A 8 8.60 -13.36 -11.36
N HIS A 9 8.94 -13.36 -10.08
CA HIS A 9 7.96 -13.59 -9.02
C HIS A 9 6.85 -12.53 -8.99
N ASP A 10 7.20 -11.25 -9.16
CA ASP A 10 6.19 -10.18 -9.24
C ASP A 10 5.25 -10.39 -10.45
N LEU A 11 5.82 -10.75 -11.61
CA LEU A 11 5.06 -10.99 -12.83
C LEU A 11 4.13 -12.19 -12.69
N ALA A 12 4.63 -13.31 -12.14
CA ALA A 12 3.81 -14.50 -11.88
C ALA A 12 2.64 -14.20 -10.92
N THR A 13 2.86 -13.34 -9.92
CA THR A 13 1.81 -12.90 -9.00
C THR A 13 0.73 -12.07 -9.72
N LEU A 14 1.13 -11.22 -10.68
CA LEU A 14 0.18 -10.46 -11.50
C LEU A 14 -0.59 -11.38 -12.46
N GLU A 15 0.07 -12.34 -13.10
CA GLU A 15 -0.60 -13.34 -13.96
C GLU A 15 -1.66 -14.11 -13.17
N ALA A 16 -1.32 -14.60 -11.98
CA ALA A 16 -2.26 -15.31 -11.12
C ALA A 16 -3.51 -14.46 -10.77
N LYS A 17 -3.33 -13.15 -10.53
CA LYS A 17 -4.45 -12.22 -10.33
C LYS A 17 -5.29 -12.02 -11.57
N PHE A 18 -4.68 -11.96 -12.75
CA PHE A 18 -5.41 -11.84 -14.01
C PHE A 18 -6.26 -13.09 -14.27
N GLU A 19 -5.74 -14.28 -13.96
CA GLU A 19 -6.49 -15.54 -14.04
C GLU A 19 -7.66 -15.58 -13.03
N GLU A 20 -7.48 -15.03 -11.83
CA GLU A 20 -8.58 -14.88 -10.87
C GLU A 20 -9.67 -13.96 -11.39
N ILE A 21 -9.30 -12.79 -11.96
CA ILE A 21 -10.24 -11.84 -12.55
C ILE A 21 -10.98 -12.47 -13.74
N ASP A 22 -10.29 -13.24 -14.59
CA ASP A 22 -10.90 -13.91 -15.75
C ASP A 22 -12.01 -14.86 -15.29
N ARG A 23 -11.74 -15.68 -14.27
CA ARG A 23 -12.74 -16.59 -13.69
C ARG A 23 -13.93 -15.85 -13.10
N ILE A 24 -13.72 -14.70 -12.46
CA ILE A 24 -14.81 -13.86 -11.94
C ILE A 24 -15.69 -13.34 -13.08
N ILE A 25 -15.06 -12.90 -14.18
CA ILE A 25 -15.78 -12.44 -15.38
C ILE A 25 -16.59 -13.59 -15.99
N GLU A 26 -15.99 -14.77 -16.14
CA GLU A 26 -16.65 -15.98 -16.68
C GLU A 26 -17.88 -16.38 -15.84
N GLN A 27 -17.75 -16.38 -14.51
CA GLN A 27 -18.89 -16.66 -13.61
C GLN A 27 -19.99 -15.61 -13.71
N GLY A 28 -19.64 -14.37 -14.07
CA GLY A 28 -20.57 -13.27 -14.24
C GLY A 28 -21.38 -13.32 -15.54
N GLU A 29 -20.99 -14.13 -16.53
CA GLU A 29 -21.59 -14.13 -17.87
C GLU A 29 -23.09 -14.45 -17.88
N GLU A 30 -23.52 -15.33 -16.99
CA GLU A 30 -24.94 -15.70 -16.87
C GLU A 30 -25.76 -14.68 -16.08
N THR A 31 -25.11 -13.81 -15.31
CA THR A 31 -25.76 -12.90 -14.36
C THR A 31 -25.83 -11.46 -14.87
N TYR A 32 -24.78 -10.99 -15.56
CA TYR A 32 -24.62 -9.60 -15.95
C TYR A 32 -24.81 -9.39 -17.45
N SER A 33 -25.12 -8.15 -17.85
CA SER A 33 -25.29 -7.78 -19.26
C SER A 33 -24.03 -8.09 -20.09
N PRO A 34 -24.15 -8.65 -21.30
CA PRO A 34 -23.02 -8.93 -22.19
C PRO A 34 -22.11 -7.71 -22.43
N MET A 35 -22.68 -6.50 -22.48
CA MET A 35 -21.91 -5.26 -22.63
C MET A 35 -20.85 -5.06 -21.53
N TRP A 36 -21.20 -5.39 -20.28
CA TRP A 36 -20.26 -5.26 -19.16
C TRP A 36 -19.21 -6.35 -19.19
N ILE A 37 -19.59 -7.58 -19.54
CA ILE A 37 -18.67 -8.70 -19.72
C ILE A 37 -17.62 -8.35 -20.79
N ASP A 38 -18.06 -7.91 -21.97
CA ASP A 38 -17.17 -7.54 -23.08
C ASP A 38 -16.22 -6.41 -22.68
N PHE A 39 -16.72 -5.40 -21.95
CA PHE A 39 -15.89 -4.32 -21.43
C PHE A 39 -14.80 -4.85 -20.49
N PHE A 40 -15.14 -5.69 -19.50
CA PHE A 40 -14.14 -6.20 -18.55
C PHE A 40 -13.13 -7.14 -19.20
N LYS A 41 -13.56 -8.01 -20.13
CA LYS A 41 -12.66 -8.85 -20.93
C LYS A 41 -11.67 -8.01 -21.72
N PHE A 42 -12.16 -6.95 -22.38
CA PHE A 42 -11.30 -6.03 -23.12
C PHE A 42 -10.28 -5.33 -22.21
N GLN A 43 -10.68 -4.88 -21.02
CA GLN A 43 -9.73 -4.29 -20.05
C GLN A 43 -8.70 -5.30 -19.56
N LEU A 44 -9.10 -6.53 -19.26
CA LEU A 44 -8.20 -7.59 -18.84
C LEU A 44 -7.15 -7.91 -19.91
N GLU A 45 -7.56 -7.93 -21.18
CA GLU A 45 -6.65 -8.15 -22.30
C GLU A 45 -5.63 -7.01 -22.45
N ASN A 46 -6.04 -5.75 -22.28
CA ASN A 46 -5.10 -4.62 -22.26
C ASN A 46 -4.06 -4.75 -21.13
N CYS A 47 -4.48 -5.24 -19.96
CA CYS A 47 -3.57 -5.54 -18.85
C CYS A 47 -2.59 -6.67 -19.20
N ARG A 48 -3.06 -7.76 -19.82
CA ARG A 48 -2.22 -8.87 -20.29
C ARG A 48 -1.18 -8.40 -21.32
N GLN A 49 -1.57 -7.58 -22.29
CA GLN A 49 -0.64 -7.02 -23.29
C GLN A 49 0.44 -6.13 -22.68
N SER A 50 0.07 -5.34 -21.67
CA SER A 50 1.03 -4.52 -20.91
C SER A 50 2.04 -5.41 -20.16
N LEU A 51 1.58 -6.52 -19.59
CA LEU A 51 2.44 -7.47 -18.89
C LEU A 51 3.42 -8.19 -19.82
N VAL A 52 2.99 -8.56 -21.04
CA VAL A 52 3.88 -9.16 -22.05
C VAL A 52 5.08 -8.25 -22.35
N THR A 53 4.83 -6.94 -22.48
CA THR A 53 5.89 -5.95 -22.73
C THR A 53 6.89 -5.89 -21.58
N VAL A 54 6.41 -5.98 -20.34
CA VAL A 54 7.27 -5.96 -19.15
C VAL A 54 8.06 -7.26 -19.02
N THR A 55 7.42 -8.40 -19.29
CA THR A 55 8.01 -9.75 -19.22
C THR A 55 9.18 -9.91 -20.18
N ARG A 56 9.05 -9.38 -21.40
CA ARG A 56 10.13 -9.35 -22.40
C ARG A 56 11.41 -8.66 -21.91
N ASN A 57 11.33 -7.75 -20.93
CA ASN A 57 12.53 -7.12 -20.37
C ASN A 57 13.39 -8.09 -19.54
N LEU A 58 12.87 -9.28 -19.19
CA LEU A 58 13.59 -10.34 -18.50
C LEU A 58 13.97 -11.49 -19.43
N ASP A 59 13.70 -11.38 -20.73
CA ASP A 59 14.14 -12.35 -21.73
C ASP A 59 15.67 -12.42 -21.76
N GLY A 60 16.21 -13.63 -21.65
CA GLY A 60 17.66 -13.85 -21.61
C GLY A 60 18.29 -13.83 -20.21
N LEU A 61 17.53 -13.50 -19.15
CA LEU A 61 17.97 -13.73 -17.77
C LEU A 61 17.90 -15.22 -17.43
N SER A 62 19.00 -15.83 -17.03
CA SER A 62 18.96 -17.23 -16.57
C SER A 62 18.18 -17.36 -15.25
N HIS A 63 17.42 -18.44 -15.07
CA HIS A 63 16.73 -18.73 -13.80
C HIS A 63 17.69 -18.87 -12.61
N TYR A 64 18.94 -19.29 -12.86
CA TYR A 64 19.99 -19.32 -11.83
C TYR A 64 20.32 -17.93 -11.26
N LEU A 65 19.98 -16.85 -11.97
CA LEU A 65 20.19 -15.48 -11.50
C LEU A 65 18.96 -14.88 -10.82
N ASP A 66 17.81 -15.55 -10.85
CA ASP A 66 16.56 -15.03 -10.26
C ASP A 66 16.72 -14.66 -8.78
N PRO A 67 17.36 -15.48 -7.90
CA PRO A 67 17.51 -15.12 -6.48
C PRO A 67 18.29 -13.82 -6.26
N VAL A 68 19.37 -13.62 -7.02
CA VAL A 68 20.19 -12.41 -6.93
C VAL A 68 19.43 -11.22 -7.52
N TYR A 69 18.79 -11.40 -8.67
CA TYR A 69 18.01 -10.37 -9.32
C TYR A 69 16.85 -9.88 -8.44
N GLU A 70 16.08 -10.80 -7.86
CA GLU A 70 15.00 -10.52 -6.91
C GLU A 70 15.49 -9.75 -5.68
N LYS A 71 16.63 -10.17 -5.13
CA LYS A 71 17.25 -9.47 -4.00
C LYS A 71 17.60 -8.03 -4.37
N LEU A 72 18.17 -7.80 -5.55
CA LEU A 72 18.51 -6.46 -6.02
C LEU A 72 17.27 -5.62 -6.35
N VAL A 73 16.21 -6.20 -6.92
CA VAL A 73 14.91 -5.53 -7.12
C VAL A 73 14.30 -5.12 -5.76
N SER A 74 14.41 -5.98 -4.74
CA SER A 74 13.97 -5.63 -3.39
C SER A 74 14.81 -4.47 -2.80
N LEU A 75 16.13 -4.51 -2.95
CA LEU A 75 17.03 -3.46 -2.46
C LEU A 75 16.77 -2.12 -3.14
N ILE A 76 16.65 -2.06 -4.48
CA ILE A 76 16.40 -0.81 -5.19
C ILE A 76 15.06 -0.17 -4.78
N ARG A 77 14.02 -1.00 -4.54
CA ARG A 77 12.72 -0.56 -4.03
C ARG A 77 12.86 0.05 -2.63
N GLN A 78 13.57 -0.62 -1.72
CA GLN A 78 13.81 -0.14 -0.36
C GLN A 78 14.62 1.17 -0.33
N ILE A 79 15.70 1.25 -1.11
CA ILE A 79 16.54 2.47 -1.23
C ILE A 79 15.70 3.64 -1.75
N THR A 80 14.93 3.41 -2.82
CA THR A 80 14.07 4.45 -3.39
C THR A 80 12.97 4.86 -2.41
N ALA A 81 12.42 3.91 -1.64
CA ALA A 81 11.43 4.18 -0.61
C ALA A 81 11.98 5.10 0.48
N VAL A 82 13.16 4.81 1.02
CA VAL A 82 13.81 5.63 2.04
C VAL A 82 14.18 7.01 1.48
N GLY A 83 14.73 7.06 0.26
CA GLY A 83 15.07 8.32 -0.42
C GLY A 83 13.87 9.20 -0.74
N SER A 84 12.67 8.62 -0.92
CA SER A 84 11.45 9.38 -1.21
C SER A 84 10.81 10.05 0.01
N ARG A 85 11.29 9.77 1.23
CA ARG A 85 10.73 10.33 2.47
C ARG A 85 11.10 11.81 2.59
N PRO A 86 10.24 12.67 3.19
CA PRO A 86 10.58 14.07 3.47
C PRO A 86 11.85 14.23 4.31
N LYS A 87 12.07 13.30 5.25
CA LYS A 87 13.29 13.20 6.05
C LYS A 87 13.93 11.84 5.79
N VAL A 88 15.01 11.85 5.01
CA VAL A 88 15.81 10.66 4.72
C VAL A 88 16.54 10.20 5.99
N VAL A 89 16.43 8.91 6.29
CA VAL A 89 17.12 8.28 7.43
C VAL A 89 18.40 7.63 6.91
N PHE A 90 19.53 8.33 7.03
CA PHE A 90 20.80 7.88 6.43
C PHE A 90 21.32 6.55 7.00
N SER A 91 21.02 6.22 8.26
CA SER A 91 21.39 4.92 8.83
C SER A 91 20.71 3.75 8.10
N GLU A 92 19.43 3.89 7.73
CA GLU A 92 18.72 2.88 6.93
C GLU A 92 19.35 2.71 5.54
N ILE A 93 19.74 3.81 4.88
CA ILE A 93 20.45 3.74 3.59
C ILE A 93 21.79 3.01 3.74
N LYS A 94 22.53 3.26 4.83
CA LYS A 94 23.82 2.61 5.08
C LYS A 94 23.66 1.10 5.30
N GLU A 95 22.66 0.68 6.06
CA GLU A 95 22.34 -0.75 6.21
C GLU A 95 21.98 -1.41 4.86
N LEU A 96 21.32 -0.66 3.96
CA LEU A 96 21.04 -1.14 2.60
C LEU A 96 22.30 -1.20 1.74
N GLN A 97 23.26 -0.26 1.88
CA GLN A 97 24.57 -0.32 1.22
C GLN A 97 25.39 -1.54 1.68
N ASP A 98 25.32 -1.90 2.96
CA ASP A 98 25.99 -3.10 3.48
C ASP A 98 25.40 -4.36 2.84
N LYS A 99 24.07 -4.45 2.72
CA LYS A 99 23.39 -5.56 2.00
C LYS A 99 23.73 -5.61 0.51
N ILE A 100 23.90 -4.47 -0.14
CA ILE A 100 24.36 -4.41 -1.54
C ILE A 100 25.80 -4.95 -1.65
N SER A 101 26.67 -4.58 -0.71
CA SER A 101 28.06 -5.03 -0.66
C SER A 101 28.15 -6.54 -0.40
N GLU A 102 27.28 -7.06 0.46
CA GLU A 102 27.13 -8.51 0.68
C GLU A 102 26.78 -9.24 -0.62
N VAL A 103 25.78 -8.76 -1.37
CA VAL A 103 25.43 -9.33 -2.69
C VAL A 103 26.63 -9.28 -3.63
N GLU A 104 27.34 -8.15 -3.72
CA GLU A 104 28.50 -8.03 -4.58
C GLU A 104 29.64 -9.00 -4.20
N SER A 105 29.85 -9.25 -2.91
CA SER A 105 30.90 -10.14 -2.41
C SER A 105 30.73 -11.59 -2.86
N THR A 106 29.51 -11.97 -3.28
CA THR A 106 29.23 -13.32 -3.83
C THR A 106 29.72 -13.50 -5.26
N ARG A 107 30.16 -12.43 -5.95
CA ARG A 107 30.65 -12.50 -7.33
C ARG A 107 32.04 -13.11 -7.37
N VAL A 108 32.28 -13.94 -8.38
CA VAL A 108 33.60 -14.50 -8.69
C VAL A 108 34.07 -13.92 -10.02
N ASN A 109 35.22 -13.24 -10.01
CA ASN A 109 35.76 -12.55 -11.19
C ASN A 109 34.74 -11.62 -11.89
N GLY A 110 33.90 -10.95 -11.10
CA GLY A 110 32.87 -10.04 -11.62
C GLY A 110 31.61 -10.71 -12.16
N SER A 111 31.43 -12.03 -12.01
CA SER A 111 30.22 -12.75 -12.44
C SER A 111 29.55 -13.47 -11.28
N PHE A 112 28.23 -13.60 -11.35
CA PHE A 112 27.45 -14.50 -10.49
C PHE A 112 27.43 -15.88 -11.13
N LEU A 113 27.87 -16.90 -10.40
CA LEU A 113 27.99 -18.27 -10.93
C LEU A 113 26.74 -19.10 -10.61
N ALA A 114 26.43 -20.06 -11.48
CA ALA A 114 25.46 -21.12 -11.18
C ALA A 114 26.05 -22.12 -10.15
N PRO A 115 25.22 -23.00 -9.57
CA PRO A 115 25.68 -24.03 -8.62
C PRO A 115 26.78 -24.96 -9.16
N ASP A 116 26.85 -25.12 -10.49
CA ASP A 116 27.86 -25.92 -11.19
C ASP A 116 29.16 -25.14 -11.49
N GLY A 117 29.24 -23.87 -11.09
CA GLY A 117 30.37 -22.98 -11.35
C GLY A 117 30.37 -22.33 -12.75
N SER A 118 29.37 -22.63 -13.59
CA SER A 118 29.24 -21.99 -14.91
C SER A 118 28.77 -20.53 -14.78
N ILE A 119 28.98 -19.73 -15.83
CA ILE A 119 28.47 -18.35 -15.91
C ILE A 119 27.10 -18.39 -16.59
N PRO A 120 25.99 -18.12 -15.87
CA PRO A 120 24.66 -18.10 -16.46
C PRO A 120 24.49 -16.91 -17.41
N LYS A 121 23.65 -17.08 -18.44
CA LYS A 121 23.23 -15.98 -19.32
C LYS A 121 22.51 -14.87 -18.54
N GLY A 122 22.65 -13.63 -19.00
CA GLY A 122 21.99 -12.47 -18.40
C GLY A 122 22.76 -11.77 -17.28
N GLN A 123 24.08 -11.97 -17.19
CA GLN A 123 24.95 -11.26 -16.23
C GLN A 123 24.81 -9.73 -16.31
N GLU A 124 24.68 -9.20 -17.53
CA GLU A 124 24.56 -7.75 -17.76
C GLU A 124 23.37 -7.14 -17.01
N PHE A 125 22.21 -7.82 -17.01
CA PHE A 125 21.02 -7.36 -16.30
C PHE A 125 21.26 -7.21 -14.80
N VAL A 126 21.86 -8.22 -14.18
CA VAL A 126 22.11 -8.25 -12.73
C VAL A 126 23.20 -7.26 -12.37
N ASN A 127 24.26 -7.16 -13.17
CA ASN A 127 25.35 -6.21 -12.95
C ASN A 127 24.89 -4.75 -13.12
N GLU A 128 24.07 -4.45 -14.13
CA GLU A 128 23.47 -3.12 -14.32
C GLU A 128 22.58 -2.78 -13.12
N LEU A 129 21.74 -3.71 -12.67
CA LEU A 129 20.87 -3.47 -11.51
C LEU A 129 21.67 -3.29 -10.21
N LEU A 130 22.72 -4.08 -9.99
CA LEU A 130 23.64 -3.90 -8.86
C LEU A 130 24.28 -2.52 -8.90
N GLY A 131 24.79 -2.10 -10.06
CA GLY A 131 25.34 -0.76 -10.28
C GLY A 131 24.32 0.34 -9.98
N LYS A 132 23.08 0.19 -10.45
CA LYS A 132 21.97 1.11 -10.14
C LYS A 132 21.68 1.18 -8.64
N CYS A 133 21.68 0.05 -7.93
CA CYS A 133 21.46 0.01 -6.48
C CYS A 133 22.50 0.86 -5.76
N LYS A 134 23.78 0.64 -6.07
CA LYS A 134 24.90 1.41 -5.51
C LYS A 134 24.79 2.89 -5.82
N PHE A 135 24.65 3.22 -7.11
CA PHE A 135 24.60 4.60 -7.58
C PHE A 135 23.53 5.41 -6.87
N ILE A 136 22.31 4.87 -6.73
CA ILE A 136 21.22 5.58 -6.06
C ILE A 136 21.50 5.72 -4.56
N ALA A 137 21.93 4.65 -3.89
CA ALA A 137 22.23 4.70 -2.46
C ALA A 137 23.31 5.75 -2.16
N ASP A 138 24.41 5.71 -2.92
CA ASP A 138 25.53 6.64 -2.78
C ASP A 138 25.10 8.08 -3.09
N SER A 139 24.28 8.28 -4.13
CA SER A 139 23.80 9.61 -4.51
C SER A 139 22.86 10.22 -3.46
N ILE A 140 22.05 9.40 -2.80
CA ILE A 140 21.23 9.84 -1.66
C ILE A 140 22.13 10.27 -0.50
N VAL A 141 23.11 9.43 -0.12
CA VAL A 141 24.05 9.72 0.99
C VAL A 141 24.86 11.00 0.72
N ASN A 142 25.37 11.14 -0.50
CA ASN A 142 26.16 12.28 -0.94
C ASN A 142 25.31 13.50 -1.27
N LYS A 143 23.98 13.42 -1.09
CA LYS A 143 23.04 14.52 -1.35
C LYS A 143 23.01 14.98 -2.81
N SER A 144 23.55 14.20 -3.74
CA SER A 144 23.55 14.48 -5.18
C SER A 144 22.30 13.97 -5.90
N LEU A 145 21.43 13.23 -5.22
CA LEU A 145 20.10 12.87 -5.71
C LEU A 145 19.04 13.31 -4.69
N GLN A 146 18.31 14.37 -5.00
CA GLN A 146 17.24 14.93 -4.18
C GLN A 146 16.02 15.26 -5.02
N VAL A 147 14.92 15.62 -4.37
CA VAL A 147 13.75 16.16 -5.07
C VAL A 147 14.05 17.61 -5.45
N ASP A 148 14.04 17.89 -6.75
CA ASP A 148 14.18 19.25 -7.27
C ASP A 148 13.12 20.19 -6.65
N PRO A 149 13.48 21.43 -6.25
CA PRO A 149 12.55 22.41 -5.70
C PRO A 149 11.26 22.59 -6.48
N VAL A 150 11.30 22.51 -7.81
CA VAL A 150 10.14 22.63 -8.69
C VAL A 150 9.08 21.54 -8.38
N PHE A 151 9.53 20.39 -7.87
CA PHE A 151 8.66 19.26 -7.55
C PHE A 151 8.27 19.16 -6.08
N HIS A 152 8.65 20.10 -5.21
CA HIS A 152 8.37 20.01 -3.76
C HIS A 152 6.87 19.94 -3.45
N GLU A 153 6.04 20.67 -4.20
CA GLU A 153 4.58 20.62 -4.02
C GLU A 153 4.01 19.24 -4.39
N ILE A 154 4.33 18.73 -5.58
CA ILE A 154 3.89 17.40 -6.04
C ILE A 154 4.40 16.30 -5.11
N HIS A 155 5.67 16.41 -4.67
CA HIS A 155 6.26 15.48 -3.70
C HIS A 155 5.50 15.48 -2.38
N GLY A 156 5.21 16.65 -1.82
CA GLY A 156 4.44 16.79 -0.59
C GLY A 156 3.04 16.19 -0.69
N GLN A 157 2.34 16.43 -1.80
CA GLN A 157 1.02 15.84 -2.06
C GLN A 157 1.08 14.31 -2.13
N LEU A 158 2.04 13.75 -2.88
CA LEU A 158 2.22 12.31 -3.02
C LEU A 158 2.60 11.63 -1.70
N VAL A 159 3.47 12.24 -0.89
CA VAL A 159 3.79 11.78 0.46
C VAL A 159 2.54 11.76 1.34
N GLY A 160 1.74 12.84 1.29
CA GLY A 160 0.49 12.94 2.04
C GLY A 160 -0.52 11.87 1.65
N ILE A 161 -0.77 11.67 0.35
CA ILE A 161 -1.66 10.63 -0.16
C ILE A 161 -1.19 9.24 0.28
N LYS A 162 0.09 8.92 0.09
CA LYS A 162 0.67 7.65 0.51
C LYS A 162 0.47 7.41 2.01
N GLY A 163 0.77 8.41 2.84
CA GLY A 163 0.63 8.31 4.29
C GLY A 163 -0.82 8.07 4.73
N ARG A 164 -1.79 8.74 4.10
CA ARG A 164 -3.22 8.49 4.34
C ARG A 164 -3.60 7.07 3.93
N LEU A 165 -3.19 6.60 2.76
CA LEU A 165 -3.47 5.22 2.31
C LEU A 165 -2.86 4.16 3.25
N GLU A 166 -1.61 4.36 3.71
CA GLU A 166 -0.98 3.47 4.70
C GLU A 166 -1.72 3.48 6.04
N GLN A 167 -2.23 4.64 6.47
CA GLN A 167 -3.08 4.73 7.66
C GLN A 167 -4.39 3.96 7.48
N LEU A 168 -5.08 4.10 6.35
CA LEU A 168 -6.31 3.36 6.07
C LEU A 168 -6.06 1.84 6.01
N GLN A 169 -4.93 1.42 5.44
CA GLN A 169 -4.52 0.01 5.41
C GLN A 169 -4.25 -0.51 6.83
N LEU A 170 -3.64 0.28 7.69
CA LEU A 170 -3.37 -0.13 9.07
C LEU A 170 -4.65 -0.19 9.91
N THR A 171 -5.52 0.81 9.81
CA THR A 171 -6.75 0.88 10.60
C THR A 171 -7.83 -0.06 10.10
N GLN A 172 -7.82 -0.40 8.80
CA GLN A 172 -8.90 -1.14 8.13
C GLN A 172 -10.27 -0.44 8.27
N VAL A 173 -10.25 0.89 8.37
CA VAL A 173 -11.43 1.74 8.56
C VAL A 173 -11.45 2.79 7.48
N TRP A 174 -12.35 2.63 6.52
CA TRP A 174 -12.50 3.55 5.39
C TRP A 174 -13.82 3.28 4.64
N SER A 175 -14.28 4.28 3.89
CA SER A 175 -15.38 4.17 2.92
C SER A 175 -14.85 4.18 1.48
N ARG A 176 -15.42 3.34 0.61
CA ARG A 176 -15.09 3.34 -0.83
C ARG A 176 -15.43 4.67 -1.49
N GLU A 177 -16.59 5.23 -1.16
CA GLU A 177 -17.23 6.31 -1.92
C GLU A 177 -16.65 7.69 -1.60
N THR A 178 -16.15 7.89 -0.38
CA THR A 178 -15.60 9.18 0.06
C THR A 178 -14.08 9.09 0.23
N ASP A 179 -13.59 8.24 1.12
CA ASP A 179 -12.15 8.19 1.42
C ASP A 179 -11.30 7.76 0.22
N LEU A 180 -11.60 6.59 -0.37
CA LEU A 180 -10.79 6.06 -1.46
C LEU A 180 -11.05 6.80 -2.78
N PHE A 181 -12.31 7.15 -3.09
CA PHE A 181 -12.61 7.87 -4.31
C PHE A 181 -11.89 9.22 -4.37
N ASP A 182 -11.93 10.02 -3.29
CA ASP A 182 -11.25 11.32 -3.25
C ASP A 182 -9.74 11.18 -3.41
N LEU A 183 -9.13 10.19 -2.72
CA LEU A 183 -7.70 9.91 -2.85
C LEU A 183 -7.34 9.44 -4.27
N LEU A 184 -8.18 8.62 -4.91
CA LEU A 184 -7.96 8.15 -6.28
C LEU A 184 -8.01 9.31 -7.27
N GLN A 185 -8.99 10.20 -7.15
CA GLN A 185 -9.13 11.35 -8.03
C GLN A 185 -7.98 12.34 -7.86
N HIS A 186 -7.55 12.57 -6.62
CA HIS A 186 -6.38 13.41 -6.35
C HIS A 186 -5.09 12.79 -6.93
N LEU A 187 -4.93 11.47 -6.82
CA LEU A 187 -3.79 10.76 -7.39
C LEU A 187 -3.78 10.83 -8.93
N ARG A 188 -4.95 10.67 -9.57
CA ARG A 188 -5.12 10.82 -11.03
C ARG A 188 -4.84 12.23 -11.51
N LEU A 189 -5.24 13.25 -10.74
CA LEU A 189 -4.93 14.65 -11.04
C LEU A 189 -3.41 14.87 -11.05
N ILE A 190 -2.70 14.42 -10.02
CA ILE A 190 -1.24 14.50 -9.97
C ILE A 190 -0.61 13.75 -11.16
N ASP A 191 -1.09 12.54 -11.45
CA ASP A 191 -0.60 11.72 -12.55
C ASP A 191 -0.76 12.42 -13.92
N SER A 192 -1.83 13.20 -14.10
CA SER A 192 -2.11 13.95 -15.32
C SER A 192 -1.09 15.06 -15.63
N HIS A 193 -0.27 15.47 -14.65
CA HIS A 193 0.81 16.43 -14.86
C HIS A 193 2.05 15.80 -15.53
N ARG A 194 2.04 14.49 -15.82
CA ARG A 194 3.14 13.84 -16.51
C ARG A 194 3.03 13.99 -18.03
N VAL A 195 4.15 14.29 -18.67
CA VAL A 195 4.31 14.28 -20.12
C VAL A 195 5.39 13.26 -20.47
N ASN A 196 5.08 12.32 -21.38
CA ASN A 196 5.99 11.23 -21.78
C ASN A 196 6.57 10.49 -20.55
N ASP A 197 5.68 10.10 -19.65
CA ASP A 197 5.97 9.39 -18.40
C ASP A 197 6.80 10.14 -17.33
N ARG A 198 7.10 11.43 -17.54
CA ARG A 198 7.89 12.24 -16.61
C ARG A 198 7.08 13.41 -16.07
N PHE A 199 7.32 13.79 -14.81
CA PHE A 199 6.78 15.02 -14.27
C PHE A 199 7.49 16.22 -14.91
N VAL A 200 6.75 17.28 -15.21
CA VAL A 200 7.27 18.53 -15.78
C VAL A 200 7.05 19.68 -14.80
N ASP A 201 7.77 20.78 -14.98
CA ASP A 201 7.57 22.00 -14.20
C ASP A 201 6.12 22.46 -14.36
N PRO A 202 5.39 22.73 -13.25
CA PRO A 202 4.02 23.24 -13.31
C PRO A 202 3.86 24.54 -14.11
N ASN A 203 4.93 25.33 -14.23
CA ASN A 203 4.95 26.61 -14.94
C ASN A 203 5.48 26.51 -16.37
N ASP A 204 6.22 25.44 -16.70
CA ASP A 204 6.76 25.20 -18.05
C ASP A 204 6.89 23.70 -18.36
N SER A 205 5.95 23.19 -19.16
CA SER A 205 5.93 21.77 -19.56
C SER A 205 7.17 21.29 -20.34
N ASN A 206 8.05 22.19 -20.80
CA ASN A 206 9.30 21.81 -21.46
C ASN A 206 10.42 21.48 -20.48
N ILE A 207 10.28 21.90 -19.22
CA ILE A 207 11.28 21.68 -18.17
C ILE A 207 10.89 20.41 -17.40
N SER A 208 11.77 19.41 -17.43
CA SER A 208 11.60 18.17 -16.65
C SER A 208 12.94 17.83 -15.99
N PRO A 209 13.21 18.37 -14.79
CA PRO A 209 14.41 18.00 -14.03
C PRO A 209 14.50 16.49 -13.86
N GLU A 210 15.72 15.93 -13.97
CA GLU A 210 15.95 14.50 -13.73
C GLU A 210 15.92 14.18 -12.23
N ASP A 211 16.47 15.09 -11.43
CA ASP A 211 16.48 15.01 -9.98
C ASP A 211 15.06 14.94 -9.43
N GLY A 212 14.82 13.97 -8.55
CA GLY A 212 13.52 13.77 -7.90
C GLY A 212 12.52 12.91 -8.67
N GLN A 213 12.63 12.78 -10.01
CA GLN A 213 11.68 12.00 -10.84
C GLN A 213 11.47 10.60 -10.30
N LYS A 214 12.56 9.93 -9.93
CA LYS A 214 12.51 8.56 -9.42
C LYS A 214 11.70 8.46 -8.12
N PHE A 215 11.83 9.44 -7.23
CA PHE A 215 11.10 9.47 -5.96
C PHE A 215 9.62 9.75 -6.19
N LEU A 216 9.27 10.70 -7.07
CA LEU A 216 7.89 10.99 -7.42
C LEU A 216 7.20 9.77 -8.05
N LEU A 217 7.85 9.15 -9.05
CA LEU A 217 7.31 7.96 -9.72
C LEU A 217 7.20 6.77 -8.77
N TYR A 218 8.12 6.64 -7.80
CA TYR A 218 7.99 5.64 -6.74
C TYR A 218 6.75 5.90 -5.87
N LEU A 219 6.58 7.12 -5.37
CA LEU A 219 5.44 7.48 -4.52
C LEU A 219 4.12 7.29 -5.27
N LEU A 220 4.04 7.73 -6.53
CA LEU A 220 2.88 7.55 -7.39
C LEU A 220 2.50 6.07 -7.54
N ARG A 221 3.46 5.22 -7.93
CA ARG A 221 3.24 3.77 -8.07
C ARG A 221 2.84 3.12 -6.76
N LYS A 222 3.49 3.49 -5.65
CA LYS A 222 3.18 2.94 -4.33
C LYS A 222 1.78 3.35 -3.87
N SER A 223 1.37 4.58 -4.10
CA SER A 223 0.01 5.06 -3.80
C SER A 223 -1.04 4.32 -4.63
N TYR A 224 -0.81 4.10 -5.93
CA TYR A 224 -1.71 3.27 -6.75
C TYR A 224 -1.77 1.82 -6.26
N ALA A 225 -0.63 1.22 -5.89
CA ALA A 225 -0.62 -0.13 -5.35
C ALA A 225 -1.45 -0.24 -4.06
N LEU A 226 -1.28 0.72 -3.13
CA LEU A 226 -2.02 0.76 -1.87
C LEU A 226 -3.52 0.96 -2.09
N ILE A 227 -3.92 1.90 -2.95
CA ILE A 227 -5.35 2.17 -3.16
C ILE A 227 -6.05 1.01 -3.87
N TYR A 228 -5.39 0.34 -4.81
CA TYR A 228 -5.96 -0.85 -5.45
C TYR A 228 -6.01 -2.04 -4.48
N GLU A 229 -5.02 -2.19 -3.61
CA GLU A 229 -5.08 -3.20 -2.53
C GLU A 229 -6.24 -2.92 -1.57
N LEU A 230 -6.46 -1.67 -1.18
CA LEU A 230 -7.62 -1.27 -0.37
C LEU A 230 -8.95 -1.53 -1.09
N LEU A 231 -9.07 -1.14 -2.36
CA LEU A 231 -10.28 -1.40 -3.16
C LEU A 231 -10.57 -2.89 -3.33
N TYR A 232 -9.53 -3.72 -3.43
CA TYR A 232 -9.64 -5.17 -3.55
C TYR A 232 -9.98 -5.85 -2.20
N THR A 233 -9.42 -5.34 -1.10
CA THR A 233 -9.64 -5.93 0.23
C THR A 233 -11.03 -5.57 0.74
N SER A 234 -11.90 -6.57 0.84
CA SER A 234 -13.33 -6.43 1.15
C SER A 234 -13.60 -6.16 2.63
N LYS A 235 -13.21 -5.00 3.16
CA LYS A 235 -13.69 -4.50 4.47
C LYS A 235 -13.96 -2.99 4.51
N PRO A 236 -14.65 -2.39 3.52
CA PRO A 236 -15.15 -1.02 3.72
C PRO A 236 -16.24 -1.04 4.79
N ILE A 237 -16.26 0.00 5.63
CA ILE A 237 -17.43 0.31 6.44
C ILE A 237 -18.35 1.13 5.53
N SER A 238 -19.58 0.68 5.34
CA SER A 238 -20.55 1.47 4.57
C SER A 238 -20.71 2.86 5.20
N GLU A 239 -21.03 3.87 4.38
CA GLU A 239 -21.25 5.24 4.88
C GLU A 239 -22.34 5.28 5.97
N SER A 240 -23.36 4.45 5.80
CA SER A 240 -24.44 4.29 6.77
C SER A 240 -24.01 3.77 8.15
N LEU A 241 -22.88 3.06 8.23
CA LEU A 241 -22.30 2.59 9.50
C LEU A 241 -21.23 3.54 10.07
N GLN A 242 -20.71 4.50 9.29
CA GLN A 242 -19.71 5.45 9.78
C GLN A 242 -20.12 6.22 11.04
N PRO A 243 -21.37 6.74 11.18
CA PRO A 243 -21.77 7.44 12.39
C PRO A 243 -21.67 6.57 13.64
N ILE A 244 -22.03 5.29 13.54
CA ILE A 244 -21.96 4.32 14.64
C ILE A 244 -20.50 4.02 14.96
N PHE A 245 -19.69 3.75 13.94
CA PHE A 245 -18.26 3.49 14.08
C PHE A 245 -17.54 4.65 14.78
N ASN A 246 -17.82 5.90 14.39
CA ASN A 246 -17.22 7.10 14.97
C ASN A 246 -17.61 7.30 16.44
N GLN A 247 -18.88 7.02 16.79
CA GLN A 247 -19.35 7.07 18.17
C GLN A 247 -18.62 6.04 19.04
N LEU A 248 -18.51 4.79 18.58
CA LEU A 248 -17.80 3.74 19.29
C LEU A 248 -16.30 4.03 19.40
N SER A 249 -15.69 4.56 18.35
CA SER A 249 -14.27 4.95 18.36
C SER A 249 -13.98 6.04 19.38
N THR A 250 -14.87 7.04 19.47
CA THR A 250 -14.78 8.10 20.49
C THR A 250 -14.95 7.52 21.88
N LEU A 251 -15.93 6.64 22.07
CA LEU A 251 -16.19 5.99 23.35
C LEU A 251 -15.01 5.15 23.82
N LYS A 252 -14.40 4.36 22.91
CA LYS A 252 -13.18 3.58 23.18
C LYS A 252 -12.04 4.47 23.65
N LYS A 253 -11.80 5.61 22.99
CA LYS A 253 -10.75 6.57 23.39
C LYS A 253 -10.98 7.08 24.82
N CYS A 254 -12.21 7.47 25.15
CA CYS A 254 -12.55 7.92 26.49
C CYS A 254 -12.36 6.81 27.54
N LEU A 255 -12.78 5.57 27.23
CA LEU A 255 -12.59 4.43 28.14
C LEU A 255 -11.12 4.10 28.39
N LEU A 256 -10.29 4.13 27.34
CA LEU A 256 -8.84 3.92 27.46
C LEU A 256 -8.16 5.05 28.26
N GLU A 257 -8.66 6.29 28.15
CA GLU A 257 -8.15 7.41 28.93
C GLU A 257 -8.47 7.26 30.43
N VAL A 258 -9.67 6.78 30.76
CA VAL A 258 -10.05 6.41 32.14
C VAL A 258 -9.11 5.32 32.68
N GLN A 259 -8.88 4.26 31.90
CA GLN A 259 -7.97 3.17 32.29
C GLN A 259 -6.55 3.68 32.55
N ARG A 260 -6.03 4.58 31.70
CA ARG A 260 -4.71 5.20 31.87
C ARG A 260 -4.62 6.15 33.06
N SER A 261 -5.75 6.75 33.46
CA SER A 261 -5.83 7.72 34.56
C SER A 261 -5.99 7.07 35.93
N GLY A 262 -5.79 5.75 36.04
CA GLY A 262 -5.89 5.00 37.30
C GLY A 262 -7.23 4.29 37.49
N GLY A 263 -8.05 4.17 36.45
CA GLY A 263 -9.34 3.47 36.50
C GLY A 263 -10.47 4.34 37.06
N ILE A 264 -11.48 3.68 37.62
CA ILE A 264 -12.67 4.33 38.21
C ILE A 264 -12.68 4.13 39.73
N SER A 265 -13.25 5.09 40.47
CA SER A 265 -13.39 4.98 41.94
C SER A 265 -14.71 4.35 42.37
N SER A 266 -15.72 4.36 41.50
CA SER A 266 -17.01 3.71 41.73
C SER A 266 -17.59 3.14 40.43
N PRO A 267 -18.26 1.97 40.46
CA PRO A 267 -18.94 1.40 39.28
C PRO A 267 -19.98 2.34 38.65
N ARG A 268 -20.51 3.32 39.40
CA ARG A 268 -21.45 4.33 38.89
C ARG A 268 -20.83 5.24 37.82
N GLU A 269 -19.52 5.42 37.84
CA GLU A 269 -18.80 6.22 36.84
C GLU A 269 -18.87 5.59 35.43
N LEU A 270 -19.12 4.28 35.34
CA LEU A 270 -19.33 3.59 34.06
C LEU A 270 -20.75 3.74 33.49
N PHE A 271 -21.70 4.32 34.22
CA PHE A 271 -23.10 4.42 33.78
C PHE A 271 -23.28 5.19 32.47
N PRO A 272 -22.64 6.36 32.26
CA PRO A 272 -22.75 7.08 30.98
C PRO A 272 -22.28 6.23 29.79
N PHE A 273 -21.18 5.49 29.97
CA PHE A 273 -20.63 4.59 28.96
C PHE A 273 -21.59 3.41 28.69
N SER A 274 -22.10 2.79 29.75
CA SER A 274 -23.04 1.66 29.66
C SER A 274 -24.33 2.04 28.95
N ILE A 275 -24.89 3.21 29.25
CA ILE A 275 -26.09 3.74 28.58
C ILE A 275 -25.80 3.98 27.10
N LYS A 276 -24.64 4.58 26.78
CA LYS A 276 -24.28 4.85 25.39
C LYS A 276 -24.08 3.56 24.60
N LEU A 277 -23.38 2.57 25.15
CA LEU A 277 -23.21 1.25 24.54
C LEU A 277 -24.54 0.56 24.29
N ALA A 278 -25.41 0.50 25.30
CA ALA A 278 -26.75 -0.07 25.15
C ALA A 278 -27.58 0.67 24.09
N SER A 279 -27.47 2.00 23.99
CA SER A 279 -28.17 2.78 22.96
C SER A 279 -27.72 2.42 21.54
N ILE A 280 -26.43 2.12 21.35
CA ILE A 280 -25.88 1.69 20.07
C ILE A 280 -26.25 0.23 19.80
N ASP A 281 -26.17 -0.63 20.80
CA ASP A 281 -26.52 -2.03 20.70
C ASP A 281 -27.99 -2.22 20.29
N ASN A 282 -28.89 -1.41 20.84
CA ASN A 282 -30.32 -1.41 20.49
C ASN A 282 -30.61 -1.00 19.03
N LEU A 283 -29.64 -0.48 18.28
CA LEU A 283 -29.79 -0.26 16.84
C LEU A 283 -29.68 -1.57 16.04
N ARG A 284 -29.19 -2.64 16.67
CA ARG A 284 -29.05 -3.97 16.06
C ARG A 284 -30.37 -4.74 16.12
N LYS A 285 -30.61 -5.55 15.09
CA LYS A 285 -31.61 -6.61 15.06
C LYS A 285 -30.90 -7.92 14.78
N ASP A 286 -31.13 -8.95 15.58
CA ASP A 286 -30.46 -10.25 15.46
C ASP A 286 -28.92 -10.16 15.38
N GLY A 287 -28.33 -9.24 16.18
CA GLY A 287 -26.88 -9.01 16.23
C GLY A 287 -26.30 -8.24 15.04
N LYS A 288 -27.13 -7.69 14.15
CA LYS A 288 -26.70 -6.96 12.95
C LYS A 288 -27.32 -5.57 12.87
N PHE A 289 -26.56 -4.58 12.39
CA PHE A 289 -27.09 -3.27 12.03
C PHE A 289 -27.81 -3.36 10.67
N TYR A 290 -28.91 -2.63 10.50
CA TYR A 290 -29.71 -2.61 9.26
C TYR A 290 -29.88 -1.20 8.73
N VAL A 291 -29.92 -1.08 7.39
CA VAL A 291 -30.24 0.16 6.69
C VAL A 291 -31.36 -0.16 5.71
N GLY A 292 -32.57 0.34 6.00
CA GLY A 292 -33.77 -0.19 5.35
C GLY A 292 -33.93 -1.69 5.64
N ASN A 293 -33.92 -2.51 4.59
CA ASN A 293 -34.00 -3.97 4.67
C ASN A 293 -32.67 -4.69 4.39
N GLU A 294 -31.57 -3.95 4.22
CA GLU A 294 -30.27 -4.51 3.85
C GLU A 294 -29.29 -4.49 5.03
N ILE A 295 -28.38 -5.45 5.02
CA ILE A 295 -27.25 -5.51 5.96
C ILE A 295 -26.09 -4.77 5.30
N PRO A 296 -25.70 -3.57 5.79
CA PRO A 296 -24.58 -2.84 5.22
C PRO A 296 -23.25 -3.58 5.37
N GLU A 297 -22.31 -3.33 4.47
CA GLU A 297 -20.93 -3.82 4.58
C GLU A 297 -20.18 -3.22 5.78
N GLY A 298 -19.21 -3.96 6.34
CA GLY A 298 -18.39 -3.50 7.46
C GLY A 298 -18.95 -3.78 8.86
N GLN A 299 -20.00 -4.60 8.97
CA GLN A 299 -20.59 -5.05 10.25
C GLN A 299 -19.56 -5.58 11.24
N GLY A 300 -18.62 -6.40 10.77
CA GLY A 300 -17.61 -7.03 11.62
C GLY A 300 -16.75 -6.00 12.35
N ALA A 301 -16.40 -4.90 11.69
CA ALA A 301 -15.60 -3.83 12.29
C ALA A 301 -16.38 -3.08 13.38
N VAL A 302 -17.66 -2.76 13.13
CA VAL A 302 -18.52 -2.08 14.11
C VAL A 302 -18.86 -2.99 15.29
N ASN A 303 -19.17 -4.26 15.03
CA ASN A 303 -19.45 -5.24 16.08
C ASN A 303 -18.22 -5.52 16.94
N GLY A 304 -17.04 -5.70 16.34
CA GLY A 304 -15.79 -5.88 17.10
C GLY A 304 -15.48 -4.66 17.96
N LEU A 305 -15.65 -3.44 17.42
CA LEU A 305 -15.41 -2.23 18.21
C LEU A 305 -16.42 -2.05 19.35
N LEU A 306 -17.67 -2.47 19.16
CA LEU A 306 -18.69 -2.47 20.21
C LEU A 306 -18.32 -3.47 21.32
N GLU A 307 -17.91 -4.68 20.94
CA GLU A 307 -17.45 -5.74 21.85
C GLU A 307 -16.23 -5.27 22.66
N GLU A 308 -15.20 -4.73 22.01
CA GLU A 308 -14.03 -4.17 22.69
C GLU A 308 -14.39 -3.08 23.72
N CYS A 309 -15.38 -2.23 23.41
CA CYS A 309 -15.82 -1.21 24.38
C CYS A 309 -16.52 -1.85 25.60
N TYR A 310 -17.29 -2.93 25.39
CA TYR A 310 -17.89 -3.69 26.49
C TYR A 310 -16.82 -4.40 27.33
N GLU A 311 -15.81 -4.98 26.70
CA GLU A 311 -14.67 -5.61 27.37
C GLU A 311 -13.93 -4.61 28.25
N ILE A 312 -13.55 -3.43 27.74
CA ILE A 312 -12.87 -2.40 28.54
C ILE A 312 -13.75 -1.95 29.72
N CYS A 313 -15.07 -1.79 29.51
CA CYS A 313 -16.00 -1.46 30.60
C CYS A 313 -16.04 -2.56 31.67
N HIS A 314 -16.00 -3.83 31.26
CA HIS A 314 -15.99 -4.97 32.17
C HIS A 314 -14.69 -5.03 32.97
N GLU A 315 -13.54 -4.87 32.30
CA GLU A 315 -12.23 -4.82 32.96
C GLU A 315 -12.14 -3.72 34.02
N LEU A 316 -12.56 -2.48 33.66
CA LEU A 316 -12.59 -1.35 34.59
C LEU A 316 -13.49 -1.63 35.81
N ARG A 317 -14.60 -2.34 35.62
CA ARG A 317 -15.49 -2.71 36.72
C ARG A 317 -14.85 -3.73 37.66
N CYS A 318 -14.24 -4.77 37.12
CA CYS A 318 -13.57 -5.80 37.92
C CYS A 318 -12.43 -5.20 38.76
N GLN A 319 -11.66 -4.26 38.20
CA GLN A 319 -10.59 -3.57 38.93
C GLN A 319 -11.08 -2.80 40.17
N THR A 320 -12.33 -2.30 40.16
CA THR A 320 -12.93 -1.60 41.30
C THR A 320 -13.62 -2.54 42.29
N GLU A 321 -13.96 -3.76 41.88
CA GLU A 321 -14.54 -4.79 42.74
C GLU A 321 -13.46 -5.62 43.47
N GLU A 322 -12.25 -5.68 42.92
CA GLU A 322 -11.09 -6.37 43.49
C GLU A 322 -10.19 -5.47 44.37
N GLY A 323 -10.39 -4.14 44.34
CA GLY A 323 -9.66 -3.15 45.15
C GLY A 323 -10.45 -2.63 46.34
#